data_AF-A0A2S6WH64-F1
#
_entry.id   AF-A0A2S6WH64-F1
#
_cell.length_a   1.000
_cell.length_b   1.000
_cell.length_c   1.000
_cell.angle_alpha   90.00
_cell.angle_beta   90.00
_cell.angle_gamma   90.00
#
_symmetry.space_group_name_H-M   'P 1'
#
loop_
_entity.id
_entity.type
_entity.pdbx_description
1 polymer ?
#
loop_
_entity_poly.entity_id
_entity_poly.type
_entity_poly.pdbx_seq_one_letter_code
_entity_poly.pdbx_strand_id
1 'polypeptide(L)'
;MAPLTPPRPSAARPELPVATQAAPALPDTAPDAPAPASAASADMPPVQRFFRRSHRAGRTTAALASHTAATVLDNLTRLHTPSSRPRPDDPPPPYSDPPPPYEAGSGAQPPEDPPPGYTAVPEGGFDPRELTDFQLDELVHRIIGRVTRLVRTELRMDRERIGRLRDPR
;
A
#
# COMPACT_ATOMS: atom_id res chain seq x y z
N MET A 1 -11.88 -2.15 -54.45
CA MET A 1 -12.06 -3.19 -53.42
C MET A 1 -10.77 -3.99 -53.34
N ALA A 2 -9.88 -3.65 -52.41
CA ALA A 2 -8.61 -4.37 -52.20
C ALA A 2 -8.79 -5.39 -51.04
N PRO A 3 -8.26 -6.62 -51.13
CA PRO A 3 -8.41 -7.60 -50.05
C PRO A 3 -7.44 -7.30 -48.89
N LEU A 4 -7.96 -7.31 -47.66
CA LEU A 4 -7.20 -7.19 -46.42
C LEU A 4 -6.55 -8.53 -46.08
N THR A 5 -5.22 -8.59 -46.17
CA THR A 5 -4.41 -9.71 -45.70
C THR A 5 -4.33 -9.68 -44.16
N PRO A 6 -4.55 -10.80 -43.44
CA PRO A 6 -4.37 -10.81 -41.98
C PRO A 6 -2.89 -10.78 -41.59
N PRO A 7 -2.51 -10.11 -40.47
CA PRO A 7 -1.14 -10.14 -39.98
C PRO A 7 -0.79 -11.53 -39.38
N ARG A 8 0.42 -11.97 -39.70
CA ARG A 8 1.06 -13.22 -39.26
C ARG A 8 1.40 -13.17 -37.76
N PRO A 9 1.27 -14.27 -37.00
CA PRO A 9 1.63 -14.29 -35.58
C PRO A 9 3.12 -14.04 -35.38
N SER A 10 3.45 -13.03 -34.57
CA SER A 10 4.83 -12.68 -34.21
C SER A 10 5.38 -13.67 -33.19
N ALA A 11 6.64 -14.05 -33.40
CA ALA A 11 7.33 -15.18 -32.82
C ALA A 11 7.66 -15.04 -31.31
N ALA A 12 7.81 -16.23 -30.72
CA ALA A 12 8.41 -16.61 -29.44
C ALA A 12 9.09 -15.52 -28.58
N ARG A 13 8.68 -15.46 -27.30
CA ARG A 13 9.40 -14.80 -26.22
C ARG A 13 10.76 -15.51 -25.98
N PRO A 14 11.88 -14.78 -25.85
CA PRO A 14 13.08 -15.35 -25.26
C PRO A 14 12.89 -15.51 -23.75
N GLU A 15 13.10 -16.73 -23.25
CA GLU A 15 13.14 -17.05 -21.82
C GLU A 15 14.34 -16.35 -21.16
N LEU A 16 14.12 -15.69 -20.02
CA LEU A 16 15.18 -15.09 -19.22
C LEU A 16 15.89 -16.19 -18.40
N PRO A 17 17.24 -16.18 -18.30
CA PRO A 17 17.96 -17.16 -17.50
C PRO A 17 17.70 -16.97 -16.00
N VAL A 18 17.29 -18.04 -15.33
CA VAL A 18 17.23 -18.15 -13.87
C VAL A 18 18.65 -18.14 -13.33
N ALA A 19 19.04 -17.06 -12.65
CA ALA A 19 20.26 -17.05 -11.85
C ALA A 19 20.02 -17.77 -10.51
N THR A 20 20.58 -18.97 -10.38
CA THR A 20 20.70 -19.66 -9.09
C THR A 20 21.68 -18.89 -8.20
N GLN A 21 21.18 -18.25 -7.15
CA GLN A 21 22.01 -17.58 -6.16
C GLN A 21 22.74 -18.62 -5.28
N ALA A 22 24.07 -18.66 -5.38
CA ALA A 22 24.93 -19.51 -4.57
C ALA A 22 25.08 -18.95 -3.14
N ALA A 23 24.99 -19.84 -2.15
CA ALA A 23 25.19 -19.54 -0.74
C ALA A 23 26.68 -19.32 -0.39
N PRO A 24 27.05 -18.33 0.44
CA PRO A 24 28.41 -18.18 0.92
C PRO A 24 28.71 -19.11 2.11
N ALA A 25 29.89 -19.73 2.07
CA ALA A 25 30.43 -20.67 3.04
C ALA A 25 30.85 -20.01 4.36
N LEU A 26 30.75 -20.79 5.45
CA LEU A 26 31.22 -20.50 6.81
C LEU A 26 32.75 -20.40 6.89
N PRO A 27 33.28 -19.63 7.86
CA PRO A 27 34.56 -19.96 8.48
C PRO A 27 34.40 -20.39 9.95
N ASP A 28 35.07 -21.51 10.26
CA ASP A 28 35.36 -22.09 11.56
C ASP A 28 35.98 -21.09 12.55
N THR A 29 35.50 -21.08 13.80
CA THR A 29 36.35 -20.85 14.97
C THR A 29 35.69 -21.46 16.22
N ALA A 30 36.24 -22.58 16.71
CA ALA A 30 36.12 -23.04 18.11
C ALA A 30 37.46 -22.74 18.81
N PRO A 31 37.47 -22.41 20.12
CA PRO A 31 37.52 -23.41 21.20
C PRO A 31 36.59 -22.97 22.37
N ASP A 32 36.24 -23.74 23.40
CA ASP A 32 36.98 -24.71 24.20
C ASP A 32 35.94 -25.58 24.95
N ALA A 33 36.29 -26.84 25.21
CA ALA A 33 35.46 -27.81 25.91
C ALA A 33 35.72 -27.77 27.43
N PRO A 34 34.80 -28.32 28.25
CA PRO A 34 35.23 -29.48 29.02
C PRO A 34 34.28 -30.68 28.91
N ALA A 35 34.88 -31.86 29.07
CA ALA A 35 34.38 -33.20 28.81
C ALA A 35 33.36 -33.73 29.86
N PRO A 36 32.72 -34.90 29.61
CA PRO A 36 31.37 -35.23 30.11
C PRO A 36 31.35 -36.08 31.39
N ALA A 37 30.25 -35.99 32.13
CA ALA A 37 29.84 -36.98 33.13
C ALA A 37 28.58 -37.71 32.66
N SER A 38 28.71 -39.03 32.65
CA SER A 38 27.74 -40.05 32.24
C SER A 38 26.51 -40.12 33.16
N ALA A 39 25.32 -40.31 32.62
CA ALA A 39 24.31 -41.24 33.15
C ALA A 39 23.11 -41.37 32.20
N ALA A 40 22.82 -42.61 31.81
CA ALA A 40 21.66 -43.03 31.06
C ALA A 40 20.35 -42.83 31.84
N SER A 41 19.25 -42.57 31.15
CA SER A 41 18.07 -43.45 31.10
C SER A 41 16.88 -42.76 30.44
N ALA A 42 16.07 -43.59 29.79
CA ALA A 42 14.85 -43.25 29.10
C ALA A 42 13.87 -42.46 29.96
N ASP A 43 13.23 -41.45 29.36
CA ASP A 43 11.80 -41.22 29.57
C ASP A 43 11.23 -40.40 28.41
N MET A 44 10.09 -40.82 27.86
CA MET A 44 9.44 -40.12 26.77
C MET A 44 8.94 -38.73 27.23
N PRO A 45 8.98 -37.69 26.37
CA PRO A 45 8.37 -36.42 26.74
C PRO A 45 6.83 -36.54 26.77
N PRO A 46 6.13 -36.03 27.80
CA PRO A 46 4.68 -35.95 27.76
C PRO A 46 4.27 -34.92 26.69
N VAL A 47 3.28 -35.27 25.87
CA VAL A 47 2.66 -34.36 24.89
C VAL A 47 1.90 -33.26 25.65
N GLN A 48 2.58 -32.17 25.99
CA GLN A 48 1.93 -30.97 26.54
C GLN A 48 1.21 -30.23 25.41
N ARG A 49 -0.12 -30.39 25.36
CA ARG A 49 -1.01 -29.55 24.53
C ARG A 49 -1.08 -28.14 25.10
N PHE A 50 -0.24 -27.24 24.58
CA PHE A 50 -0.32 -25.82 24.84
C PHE A 50 -1.28 -25.13 23.85
N PHE A 51 -2.55 -24.99 24.22
CA PHE A 51 -3.36 -23.86 23.73
C PHE A 51 -3.25 -22.72 24.73
N ARG A 52 -2.12 -22.00 24.70
CA ARG A 52 -2.04 -20.66 25.30
C ARG A 52 -1.63 -19.65 24.24
N ARG A 53 -2.65 -18.99 23.73
CA ARG A 53 -2.60 -17.80 22.86
C ARG A 53 -1.60 -16.79 23.47
N SER A 54 -0.45 -16.66 22.81
CA SER A 54 0.59 -15.69 23.16
C SER A 54 0.05 -14.27 22.95
N HIS A 55 -0.42 -13.63 24.02
CA HIS A 55 -0.86 -12.23 24.04
C HIS A 55 0.20 -11.27 24.63
N ARG A 56 1.46 -11.72 24.79
CA ARG A 56 2.50 -10.92 25.45
C ARG A 56 3.45 -10.21 24.47
N ALA A 57 3.51 -10.63 23.21
CA ALA A 57 4.44 -10.07 22.21
C ALA A 57 3.92 -8.80 21.49
N GLY A 58 2.65 -8.42 21.67
CA GLY A 58 2.02 -7.33 20.90
C GLY A 58 1.77 -6.02 21.67
N ARG A 59 2.10 -5.94 22.96
CA ARG A 59 1.71 -4.79 23.80
C ARG A 59 2.60 -3.56 23.60
N THR A 60 3.90 -3.76 23.43
CA THR A 60 4.87 -2.67 23.26
C THR A 60 4.80 -2.05 21.86
N THR A 61 4.62 -2.89 20.84
CA THR A 61 4.43 -2.46 19.44
C THR A 61 3.07 -1.77 19.25
N ALA A 62 1.99 -2.28 19.87
CA ALA A 62 0.69 -1.63 19.83
C ALA A 62 0.67 -0.29 20.58
N ALA A 63 1.40 -0.17 21.69
CA ALA A 63 1.53 1.10 22.42
C ALA A 63 2.32 2.14 21.60
N LEU A 64 3.44 1.74 21.00
CA LEU A 64 4.21 2.59 20.09
C LEU A 64 3.37 3.04 18.88
N ALA A 65 2.69 2.10 18.22
CA ALA A 65 1.84 2.38 17.07
C ALA A 65 0.70 3.36 17.42
N SER A 66 0.04 3.15 18.57
CA SER A 66 -0.98 4.08 19.08
C SER A 66 -0.43 5.48 19.33
N HIS A 67 0.79 5.58 19.88
CA HIS A 67 1.42 6.87 20.15
C HIS A 67 1.76 7.61 18.84
N THR A 68 2.33 6.91 17.85
CA THR A 68 2.60 7.48 16.53
C THR A 68 1.33 7.90 15.79
N ALA A 69 0.25 7.13 15.92
CA ALA A 69 -1.04 7.46 15.32
C ALA A 69 -1.64 8.73 15.95
N ALA A 70 -1.52 8.89 17.26
CA ALA A 70 -1.98 10.09 17.97
C ALA A 70 -1.20 11.33 17.53
N THR A 71 0.13 11.25 17.40
CA THR A 71 0.95 12.37 16.93
C THR A 71 0.63 12.77 15.49
N VAL A 72 0.35 11.80 14.61
CA VAL A 72 -0.03 12.07 13.22
C VAL A 72 -1.40 12.74 13.15
N LEU A 73 -2.39 12.25 13.92
CA LEU A 73 -3.73 12.84 13.97
C LEU A 73 -3.68 14.28 14.49
N ASP A 74 -2.87 14.54 15.50
CA ASP A 74 -2.67 15.86 16.07
C ASP A 74 -2.01 16.82 15.06
N ASN A 75 -0.96 16.37 14.35
CA ASN A 75 -0.34 17.17 13.30
C ASN A 75 -1.31 17.48 12.15
N LEU A 76 -2.11 16.49 11.75
CA LEU A 76 -3.09 16.64 10.67
C LEU A 76 -4.23 17.57 11.07
N THR A 77 -4.61 17.57 12.35
CA THR A 77 -5.61 18.50 12.91
C THR A 77 -5.08 19.93 12.99
N ARG A 78 -3.80 20.13 13.33
CA ARG A 78 -3.16 21.46 13.32
C ARG A 78 -3.04 22.06 11.92
N LEU A 79 -2.76 21.22 10.92
CA LEU A 79 -2.67 21.63 9.52
C LEU A 79 -4.04 21.88 8.88
N HIS A 80 -5.11 21.37 9.49
CA HIS A 80 -6.48 21.62 9.04
C HIS A 80 -7.02 22.88 9.70
N THR A 81 -6.81 24.03 9.08
CA THR A 81 -7.51 25.27 9.45
C THR A 81 -9.02 24.98 9.44
N PRO A 82 -9.76 25.10 10.56
CA PRO A 82 -11.19 24.88 10.56
C PRO A 82 -11.82 26.03 9.77
N SER A 83 -12.06 25.81 8.47
CA SER A 83 -12.99 26.65 7.73
C SER A 83 -14.33 26.56 8.46
N SER A 84 -14.84 27.72 8.89
CA SER A 84 -16.04 27.89 9.71
C SER A 84 -17.13 26.89 9.34
N ARG A 85 -17.32 25.86 10.16
CA ARG A 85 -18.53 25.03 10.05
C ARG A 85 -19.70 25.91 10.46
N PRO A 86 -20.77 26.01 9.64
CA PRO A 86 -22.00 26.67 10.06
C PRO A 86 -22.48 26.03 11.36
N ARG A 87 -22.85 26.87 12.33
CA ARG A 87 -23.44 26.41 13.59
C ARG A 87 -24.78 25.71 13.24
N PRO A 88 -25.16 24.63 13.94
CA PRO A 88 -26.43 23.94 13.68
C PRO A 88 -27.68 24.83 13.71
N ASP A 89 -27.59 26.00 14.36
CA ASP A 89 -28.69 26.95 14.54
C ASP A 89 -28.65 28.15 13.59
N ASP A 90 -27.67 28.25 12.68
CA ASP A 90 -27.71 29.32 11.68
C ASP A 90 -28.78 29.01 10.63
N PRO A 91 -29.77 29.90 10.43
CA PRO A 91 -30.75 29.70 9.37
C PRO A 91 -30.00 29.69 8.02
N PRO A 92 -30.34 28.77 7.10
CA PRO A 92 -29.73 28.75 5.79
C PRO A 92 -29.95 30.11 5.12
N PRO A 93 -28.97 30.61 4.34
CA PRO A 93 -29.16 31.83 3.57
C PRO A 93 -30.42 31.68 2.69
N PRO A 94 -31.22 32.74 2.52
CA PRO A 94 -32.38 32.70 1.65
C PRO A 94 -31.93 32.27 0.25
N TYR A 95 -32.57 31.22 -0.29
CA TYR A 95 -32.40 30.81 -1.68
C TYR A 95 -33.02 31.89 -2.57
N SER A 96 -32.23 32.91 -2.92
CA SER A 96 -32.72 34.05 -3.70
C SER A 96 -32.58 33.87 -5.21
N ASP A 97 -32.03 32.77 -5.70
CA ASP A 97 -31.96 32.51 -7.14
C ASP A 97 -32.32 31.05 -7.45
N PRO A 98 -33.20 30.78 -8.44
CA PRO A 98 -33.32 29.43 -8.98
C PRO A 98 -31.92 29.01 -9.47
N PRO A 99 -31.51 27.74 -9.25
CA PRO A 99 -30.26 27.27 -9.81
C PRO A 99 -30.29 27.54 -11.32
N PRO A 100 -29.17 27.99 -11.93
CA PRO A 100 -29.11 28.10 -13.37
C PRO A 100 -29.55 26.78 -13.99
N PRO A 101 -30.22 26.80 -15.15
CA PRO A 101 -30.55 25.58 -15.87
C PRO A 101 -29.32 24.69 -15.93
N TYR A 102 -29.48 23.41 -15.61
CA TYR A 102 -28.44 22.42 -15.83
C TYR A 102 -28.21 22.33 -17.34
N GLU A 103 -27.35 23.20 -17.86
CA GLU A 103 -26.58 22.93 -19.06
C GLU A 103 -25.87 21.62 -18.74
N ALA A 104 -26.32 20.51 -19.36
CA ALA A 104 -25.58 19.27 -19.33
C ALA A 104 -24.21 19.59 -19.92
N GLY A 105 -23.23 19.79 -19.02
CA GLY A 105 -21.95 20.36 -19.37
C GLY A 105 -21.34 19.59 -20.52
N SER A 106 -21.47 20.14 -21.73
CA SER A 106 -20.65 19.80 -22.90
C SER A 106 -19.25 20.39 -22.70
N GLY A 107 -18.68 20.16 -21.52
CA GLY A 107 -17.47 20.79 -21.01
C GLY A 107 -16.58 19.85 -20.20
N ALA A 108 -16.92 18.57 -20.10
CA ALA A 108 -15.89 17.54 -19.94
C ALA A 108 -15.43 17.17 -21.35
N GLN A 109 -14.75 18.11 -22.01
CA GLN A 109 -13.89 17.73 -23.12
C GLN A 109 -12.99 16.62 -22.54
N PRO A 110 -12.93 15.42 -23.16
CA PRO A 110 -11.89 14.47 -22.80
C PRO A 110 -10.57 15.24 -22.84
N PRO A 111 -9.59 14.96 -21.96
CA PRO A 111 -8.27 15.51 -22.18
C PRO A 111 -7.88 15.17 -23.63
N GLU A 112 -7.85 16.20 -24.50
CA GLU A 112 -7.53 16.07 -25.94
C GLU A 112 -6.12 15.51 -26.09
N ASP A 113 -5.29 15.79 -25.08
CA ASP A 113 -3.98 15.19 -24.98
C ASP A 113 -4.09 13.81 -24.34
N PRO A 114 -3.60 12.75 -25.02
CA PRO A 114 -3.43 11.47 -24.38
C PRO A 114 -2.63 11.67 -23.08
N PRO A 115 -2.94 10.92 -22.01
CA PRO A 115 -2.19 11.01 -20.77
C PRO A 115 -0.70 10.86 -21.11
N PRO A 116 0.18 11.67 -20.49
CA PRO A 116 1.59 11.63 -20.80
C PRO A 116 2.07 10.19 -20.74
N GLY A 117 2.60 9.73 -21.89
CA GLY A 117 3.15 8.39 -21.99
C GLY A 117 4.23 8.22 -20.94
N TYR A 118 4.25 7.06 -20.28
CA TYR A 118 5.28 6.76 -19.31
C TYR A 118 6.64 6.73 -20.01
N THR A 119 7.48 7.71 -19.71
CA THR A 119 8.90 7.68 -20.03
C THR A 119 9.65 7.15 -18.82
N ALA A 120 10.35 6.03 -19.00
CA ALA A 120 11.17 5.47 -17.95
C ALA A 120 12.28 6.49 -17.59
N VAL A 121 12.39 6.80 -16.31
CA VAL A 121 13.52 7.56 -15.79
C VAL A 121 14.74 6.62 -15.84
N PRO A 122 15.88 7.04 -16.41
CA PRO A 122 17.10 6.22 -16.42
C PRO A 122 17.50 5.85 -14.99
N GLU A 123 18.12 4.68 -14.81
CA GLU A 123 18.60 4.25 -13.50
C GLU A 123 19.56 5.31 -12.91
N GLY A 124 19.29 5.75 -11.68
CA GLY A 124 20.03 6.85 -11.03
C GLY A 124 19.64 8.27 -11.46
N GLY A 125 18.68 8.43 -12.39
CA GLY A 125 18.23 9.74 -12.89
C GLY A 125 17.24 10.49 -11.99
N PHE A 126 16.93 9.97 -10.80
CA PHE A 126 16.06 10.61 -9.83
C PHE A 126 16.71 10.50 -8.45
N ASP A 127 17.19 11.63 -7.92
CA ASP A 127 17.63 11.72 -6.53
C ASP A 127 16.56 12.42 -5.67
N PRO A 128 15.91 11.72 -4.73
CA PRO A 128 14.93 12.33 -3.85
C PRO A 128 15.54 13.40 -2.92
N ARG A 129 16.86 13.38 -2.69
CA ARG A 129 17.54 14.35 -1.82
C ARG A 129 17.71 15.73 -2.46
N GLU A 130 17.63 15.80 -3.78
CA GLU A 130 17.76 17.05 -4.54
C GLU A 130 16.42 17.79 -4.70
N LEU A 131 15.31 17.20 -4.24
CA LEU A 131 13.99 17.82 -4.30
C LEU A 131 13.87 18.99 -3.32
N THR A 132 13.27 20.08 -3.78
CA THR A 132 12.89 21.19 -2.89
C THR A 132 11.72 20.77 -1.99
N ASP A 133 11.57 21.42 -0.83
CA ASP A 133 10.49 21.10 0.11
C ASP A 133 9.10 21.15 -0.55
N PHE A 134 8.87 22.13 -1.42
CA PHE A 134 7.62 22.25 -2.18
C PHE A 134 7.42 21.08 -3.17
N GLN A 135 8.48 20.64 -3.86
CA GLN A 135 8.39 19.49 -4.77
C GLN A 135 8.15 18.19 -4.00
N LEU A 136 8.75 18.06 -2.83
CA LEU A 136 8.51 16.94 -1.93
C LEU A 136 7.05 16.94 -1.47
N ASP A 137 6.51 18.08 -1.05
CA ASP A 137 5.12 18.22 -0.63
C ASP A 137 4.14 17.89 -1.76
N GLU A 138 4.38 18.40 -2.97
CA GLU A 138 3.58 18.09 -4.16
C GLU A 138 3.66 16.60 -4.54
N LEU A 139 4.85 16.01 -4.47
CA LEU A 139 5.05 14.59 -4.74
C LEU A 139 4.29 13.74 -3.72
N VAL A 140 4.42 14.05 -2.43
CA VAL A 140 3.74 13.37 -1.34
C VAL A 140 2.22 13.50 -1.50
N HIS A 141 1.71 14.71 -1.79
CA HIS A 141 0.29 14.93 -2.03
C HIS A 141 -0.24 14.08 -3.18
N ARG A 142 0.51 14.04 -4.30
CA ARG A 142 0.17 13.22 -5.48
C ARG A 142 0.19 11.72 -5.18
N ILE A 143 1.20 11.24 -4.45
CA ILE A 143 1.34 9.82 -4.09
C ILE A 143 0.21 9.40 -3.16
N ILE A 144 -0.05 10.15 -2.08
CA ILE A 144 -1.10 9.82 -1.11
C ILE A 144 -2.47 9.78 -1.81
N GLY A 145 -2.78 10.76 -2.66
CA GLY A 145 -4.04 10.77 -3.40
C GLY A 145 -4.20 9.53 -4.30
N ARG A 146 -3.14 9.15 -5.02
CA ARG A 146 -3.16 7.98 -5.91
C ARG A 146 -3.25 6.66 -5.14
N VAL A 147 -2.41 6.47 -4.13
CA VAL A 147 -2.35 5.23 -3.33
C VAL A 147 -3.66 5.01 -2.58
N THR A 148 -4.21 6.06 -1.95
CA THR A 148 -5.48 5.93 -1.22
C THR A 148 -6.65 5.60 -2.14
N ARG A 149 -6.66 6.10 -3.38
CA ARG A 149 -7.67 5.72 -4.38
C ARG A 149 -7.55 4.23 -4.73
N LEU A 150 -6.34 3.74 -5.02
CA LEU A 150 -6.09 2.33 -5.33
C LEU A 150 -6.48 1.41 -4.15
N VAL A 151 -6.08 1.76 -2.93
CA VAL A 151 -6.43 0.98 -1.74
C VAL A 151 -7.95 0.96 -1.53
N ARG A 152 -8.65 2.10 -1.72
CA ARG A 152 -10.11 2.14 -1.62
C ARG A 152 -10.78 1.24 -2.66
N THR A 153 -10.28 1.20 -3.89
CA THR A 153 -10.85 0.33 -4.94
C THR A 153 -10.56 -1.14 -4.66
N GLU A 154 -9.34 -1.48 -4.26
CA GLU A 154 -8.98 -2.86 -3.87
C GLU A 154 -9.83 -3.34 -2.71
N LEU A 155 -10.01 -2.55 -1.66
CA LEU A 155 -10.85 -2.92 -0.51
C LEU A 155 -12.35 -2.99 -0.84
N ARG A 156 -12.82 -2.24 -1.84
CA ARG A 156 -14.20 -2.39 -2.34
C ARG A 156 -14.35 -3.73 -3.05
N MET A 157 -13.46 -4.03 -3.99
CA MET A 157 -13.47 -5.31 -4.72
C MET A 157 -13.27 -6.49 -3.78
N ASP A 158 -12.41 -6.34 -2.77
CA ASP A 158 -12.15 -7.38 -1.79
C ASP A 158 -13.37 -7.69 -0.93
N ARG A 159 -14.14 -6.67 -0.51
CA ARG A 159 -15.41 -6.87 0.18
C ARG A 159 -16.44 -7.61 -0.67
N GLU A 160 -16.52 -7.29 -1.95
CA GLU A 160 -17.42 -7.98 -2.89
C GLU A 160 -16.99 -9.45 -3.09
N ARG A 161 -15.69 -9.71 -3.21
CA ARG A 161 -15.14 -11.08 -3.30
C ARG A 161 -15.36 -11.89 -2.03
N ILE A 162 -15.01 -11.34 -0.87
CA ILE A 162 -15.19 -12.01 0.41
C ILE A 162 -16.68 -12.25 0.68
N GLY A 163 -17.56 -11.32 0.31
CA GLY A 163 -19.01 -11.48 0.41
C GLY A 163 -19.53 -12.66 -0.42
N ARG A 164 -19.04 -12.84 -1.65
CA ARG A 164 -19.35 -14.01 -2.48
C ARG A 164 -18.75 -15.30 -1.93
N LEU A 165 -17.51 -15.27 -1.45
CA LEU A 165 -16.82 -16.45 -0.90
C LEU A 165 -17.45 -16.93 0.42
N ARG A 166 -18.15 -16.04 1.13
CA ARG A 166 -18.88 -16.33 2.36
C ARG A 166 -20.35 -16.68 2.14
N ASP A 167 -20.86 -16.65 0.91
CA ASP A 167 -22.23 -17.05 0.60
C ASP A 167 -22.24 -18.50 0.06
N PRO A 168 -22.46 -19.52 0.92
CA PRO A 168 -22.67 -20.89 0.48
C PRO A 168 -24.12 -21.04 -0.01
N ARG A 169 -24.40 -20.56 -1.22
CA ARG A 169 -25.66 -20.80 -1.92
C ARG A 169 -25.45 -21.70 -3.12
#